data_AF-A0A7R9W357-F1
#
_entry.id   AF-A0A7R9W357-F1
#
_cell.length_a   1.000
_cell.length_b   1.000
_cell.length_c   1.000
_cell.angle_alpha   90.00
_cell.angle_beta   90.00
_cell.angle_gamma   90.00
#
_symmetry.space_group_name_H-M   'P 1'
#
loop_
_entity.id
_entity.type
_entity.pdbx_description
1 polymer ?
#
loop_
_entity_poly.entity_id
_entity_poly.type
_entity_poly.pdbx_seq_one_letter_code
_entity_poly.pdbx_strand_id
1 'polypeptide(L)'
;MLNALRPITVLAFLACGRLAASFAPAQTRDAIRITALGMAPKYDPFTQRWEATEDEDYEGAYGPVGSLIRAGPKPFLIRLFSPDQYEQAVLKYMSNENVGRMEAQGNMDAYFENPNDWAYQKTVERRGGYKRDWATANTDPKQVTLSGIWAGIVVWFFYTLVNDSLAGKYPTQNLFDFL
;
A
#
# COMPACT_ATOMS: atom_id res chain seq x y z
N MET A 1 16.83 -20.58 -54.32
CA MET A 1 16.90 -19.78 -53.09
C MET A 1 15.52 -19.81 -52.45
N LEU A 2 15.29 -20.75 -51.51
CA LEU A 2 14.00 -20.89 -50.80
C LEU A 2 14.07 -20.08 -49.49
N ASN A 3 13.19 -19.09 -49.35
CA ASN A 3 13.02 -18.35 -48.11
C ASN A 3 12.13 -19.14 -47.15
N ALA A 4 12.69 -19.49 -46.00
CA ALA A 4 12.03 -20.22 -44.93
C ALA A 4 11.01 -19.31 -44.20
N LEU A 5 9.72 -19.63 -44.34
CA LEU A 5 8.64 -19.13 -43.49
C LEU A 5 8.85 -19.66 -42.08
N ARG A 6 9.15 -18.77 -41.12
CA ARG A 6 9.16 -19.10 -39.70
C ARG A 6 7.74 -18.98 -39.14
N PRO A 7 7.19 -20.01 -38.47
CA PRO A 7 5.90 -19.92 -37.81
C PRO A 7 6.01 -19.09 -36.52
N ILE A 8 5.18 -18.04 -36.41
CA ILE A 8 4.96 -17.29 -35.18
C ILE A 8 4.21 -18.22 -34.22
N THR A 9 4.93 -18.81 -33.27
CA THR A 9 4.35 -19.66 -32.24
C THR A 9 3.69 -18.77 -31.19
N VAL A 10 2.38 -18.54 -31.32
CA VAL A 10 1.56 -17.94 -30.25
C VAL A 10 1.33 -19.02 -29.19
N LEU A 11 2.16 -19.03 -28.16
CA LEU A 11 1.95 -19.88 -26.99
C LEU A 11 0.81 -19.27 -26.15
N ALA A 12 -0.41 -19.70 -26.41
CA ALA A 12 -1.54 -19.47 -25.54
C ALA A 12 -1.34 -20.29 -24.26
N PHE A 13 -0.87 -19.65 -23.19
CA PHE A 13 -0.88 -20.22 -21.84
C PHE A 13 -2.32 -20.27 -21.33
N LEU A 14 -3.04 -21.34 -21.67
CA LEU A 14 -4.29 -21.71 -21.05
C LEU A 14 -3.99 -22.46 -19.75
N ALA A 15 -3.58 -21.72 -18.71
CA ALA A 15 -3.44 -22.28 -17.36
C ALA A 15 -4.83 -22.35 -16.70
N CYS A 16 -5.53 -23.47 -16.95
CA CYS A 16 -6.71 -23.87 -16.20
C CYS A 16 -6.25 -24.39 -14.81
N GLY A 17 -6.00 -23.46 -13.89
CA GLY A 17 -5.72 -23.76 -12.48
C GLY A 17 -6.98 -23.62 -11.64
N ARG A 18 -7.71 -24.72 -11.43
CA ARG A 18 -8.71 -24.81 -10.36
C ARG A 18 -7.99 -24.83 -9.01
N LEU A 19 -7.91 -23.68 -8.34
CA LEU A 19 -7.61 -23.61 -6.91
C LEU A 19 -8.93 -23.48 -6.14
N ALA A 20 -9.47 -24.62 -5.73
CA ALA A 20 -10.41 -24.67 -4.63
C ALA A 20 -9.60 -24.41 -3.35
N ALA A 21 -9.65 -23.19 -2.82
CA ALA A 21 -9.20 -22.89 -1.48
C ALA A 21 -10.44 -22.51 -0.66
N SER A 22 -10.93 -23.48 0.11
CA SER A 22 -11.89 -23.28 1.18
C SER A 22 -11.24 -22.41 2.25
N PHE A 23 -11.62 -21.14 2.33
CA PHE A 23 -11.31 -20.30 3.48
C PHE A 23 -12.56 -20.15 4.34
N ALA A 24 -12.47 -20.70 5.55
CA ALA A 24 -13.45 -20.60 6.60
C ALA A 24 -13.78 -19.12 6.92
N PRO A 25 -14.99 -18.83 7.42
CA PRO A 25 -15.33 -17.47 7.86
C PRO A 25 -14.37 -17.02 8.97
N ALA A 26 -13.71 -15.90 8.75
CA ALA A 26 -12.92 -15.22 9.78
C ALA A 26 -13.88 -14.81 10.92
N GLN A 27 -13.58 -15.33 12.09
CA GLN A 27 -14.25 -15.09 13.36
C GLN A 27 -14.24 -13.58 13.65
N THR A 28 -15.42 -12.98 13.81
CA THR A 28 -15.59 -11.63 14.35
C THR A 28 -14.96 -11.60 15.75
N ARG A 29 -13.78 -10.97 15.86
CA ARG A 29 -13.24 -10.56 17.16
C ARG A 29 -13.85 -9.22 17.53
N ASP A 30 -15.07 -9.27 18.03
CA ASP A 30 -15.54 -8.26 18.94
C ASP A 30 -14.76 -8.38 20.27
N ALA A 31 -14.43 -7.22 20.84
CA ALA A 31 -13.90 -6.98 22.19
C ALA A 31 -12.39 -7.26 22.44
N ILE A 32 -11.55 -6.25 22.16
CA ILE A 32 -10.56 -5.78 23.14
C ILE A 32 -10.64 -4.25 23.21
N ARG A 33 -11.56 -3.77 24.06
CA ARG A 33 -11.62 -2.37 24.47
C ARG A 33 -11.15 -2.29 25.91
N ILE A 34 -9.92 -2.72 26.18
CA ILE A 34 -9.32 -2.65 27.52
C ILE A 34 -7.91 -2.06 27.36
N THR A 35 -7.63 -1.01 28.14
CA THR A 35 -6.31 -0.42 28.44
C THR A 35 -5.65 0.65 27.54
N ALA A 36 -6.40 1.44 26.75
CA ALA A 36 -5.79 2.59 26.03
C ALA A 36 -5.19 3.70 26.92
N LEU A 37 -5.59 3.81 28.20
CA LEU A 37 -5.18 4.92 29.07
C LEU A 37 -3.77 4.79 29.70
N GLY A 38 -3.15 3.60 29.65
CA GLY A 38 -1.79 3.37 30.20
C GLY A 38 -0.66 3.34 29.15
N MET A 39 -1.00 3.36 27.86
CA MET A 39 -0.08 3.07 26.73
C MET A 39 0.24 4.29 25.86
N ALA A 40 -0.09 5.51 26.31
CA ALA A 40 0.11 6.70 25.50
C ALA A 40 1.60 7.06 25.39
N PRO A 41 2.13 7.30 24.17
CA PRO A 41 3.54 7.69 23.97
C PRO A 41 3.90 8.93 24.78
N LYS A 42 5.09 8.94 25.37
CA LYS A 42 5.56 10.05 26.20
C LYS A 42 6.44 10.98 25.36
N TYR A 43 6.23 12.28 25.52
CA TYR A 43 7.08 13.28 24.90
C TYR A 43 8.26 13.59 25.83
N ASP A 44 9.48 13.37 25.33
CA ASP A 44 10.68 13.80 26.02
C ASP A 44 11.04 15.25 25.61
N PRO A 45 10.97 16.23 26.54
CA PRO A 45 11.29 17.62 26.24
C PRO A 45 12.78 17.85 25.96
N PHE A 46 13.68 16.94 26.37
CA PHE A 46 15.12 17.08 26.14
C PHE A 46 15.53 16.69 24.72
N THR A 47 15.00 15.57 24.22
CA THR A 47 15.27 15.11 22.85
C THR A 47 14.30 15.67 21.80
N GLN A 48 13.20 16.30 22.24
CA GLN A 48 12.08 16.76 21.40
C GLN A 48 11.46 15.63 20.58
N ARG A 49 11.46 14.41 21.11
CA ARG A 49 10.97 13.20 20.45
C ARG A 49 9.89 12.54 21.29
N TRP A 50 8.98 11.86 20.59
CA TRP A 50 8.03 10.93 21.18
C TRP A 50 8.69 9.57 21.30
N GLU A 51 8.59 8.98 22.48
CA GLU A 51 9.10 7.64 22.78
C GLU A 51 7.90 6.69 23.00
N ALA A 52 8.01 5.51 22.41
CA ALA A 52 7.06 4.42 22.61
C ALA A 52 7.20 3.88 24.04
N THR A 53 6.10 3.39 24.62
CA THR A 53 6.17 2.74 25.94
C THR A 53 6.74 1.34 25.74
N GLU A 54 7.74 0.93 26.53
CA GLU A 54 8.56 -0.27 26.28
C GLU A 54 7.77 -1.60 26.25
N ASP A 55 6.53 -1.60 26.74
CA ASP A 55 5.70 -2.80 26.84
C ASP A 55 4.65 -2.84 25.70
N GLU A 56 4.77 -3.85 24.83
CA GLU A 56 3.73 -4.36 23.90
C GLU A 56 3.37 -3.57 22.62
N ASP A 57 4.12 -2.53 22.25
CA ASP A 57 3.77 -1.64 21.12
C ASP A 57 3.94 -2.26 19.69
N TYR A 58 4.17 -3.57 19.60
CA TYR A 58 4.42 -4.29 18.33
C TYR A 58 3.24 -5.12 17.81
N GLU A 59 2.20 -5.39 18.61
CA GLU A 59 1.15 -6.35 18.21
C GLU A 59 0.14 -5.83 17.17
N GLY A 60 0.17 -4.54 16.81
CA GLY A 60 -0.79 -3.93 15.87
C GLY A 60 -0.20 -3.14 14.71
N ALA A 61 1.13 -2.99 14.63
CA ALA A 61 1.76 -2.22 13.56
C ALA A 61 1.79 -3.03 12.25
N TYR A 62 1.31 -2.44 11.14
CA TYR A 62 1.48 -3.06 9.82
C TYR A 62 2.74 -2.53 9.15
N GLY A 63 3.50 -3.42 8.51
CA GLY A 63 4.76 -3.07 7.84
C GLY A 63 4.58 -2.17 6.60
N PRO A 64 5.69 -1.68 6.00
CA PRO A 64 5.64 -0.78 4.84
C PRO A 64 4.82 -1.32 3.66
N VAL A 65 4.86 -2.63 3.43
CA VAL A 65 4.05 -3.30 2.40
C VAL A 65 2.54 -3.12 2.65
N GLY A 66 2.11 -3.11 3.91
CA GLY A 66 0.72 -2.83 4.28
C GLY A 66 0.29 -1.41 3.93
N SER A 67 1.18 -0.42 4.07
CA SER A 67 0.91 0.96 3.63
C SER A 67 0.81 1.06 2.12
N LEU A 68 1.69 0.37 1.38
CA LEU A 68 1.65 0.36 -0.08
C LEU A 68 0.30 -0.13 -0.59
N ILE A 69 -0.20 -1.21 0.02
CA ILE A 69 -1.47 -1.83 -0.37
C ILE A 69 -2.67 -0.94 0.00
N ARG A 70 -2.64 -0.26 1.16
CA ARG A 70 -3.80 0.47 1.71
C ARG A 70 -3.90 1.93 1.29
N ALA A 71 -2.77 2.64 1.34
CA ALA A 71 -2.69 4.08 1.17
C ALA A 71 -1.77 4.49 0.00
N GLY A 72 -1.28 3.50 -0.76
CA GLY A 72 -0.57 3.70 -2.01
C GLY A 72 0.94 3.96 -1.86
N PRO A 73 1.60 4.33 -2.98
CA PRO A 73 3.06 4.38 -3.04
C PRO A 73 3.68 5.52 -2.23
N LYS A 74 2.95 6.62 -2.03
CA LYS A 74 3.48 7.80 -1.34
C LYS A 74 3.81 7.52 0.14
N PRO A 75 2.89 7.00 0.99
CA PRO A 75 3.23 6.63 2.36
C PRO A 75 4.25 5.49 2.44
N PHE A 76 4.26 4.58 1.46
CA PHE A 76 5.31 3.56 1.35
C PHE A 76 6.71 4.16 1.19
N LEU A 77 6.88 5.12 0.28
CA LEU A 77 8.17 5.80 0.05
C LEU A 77 8.60 6.60 1.29
N ILE A 78 7.66 7.25 1.97
CA ILE A 78 7.96 8.01 3.20
C ILE A 78 8.45 7.07 4.31
N ARG A 79 7.81 5.90 4.48
CA ARG A 79 8.28 4.90 5.44
C ARG A 79 9.64 4.31 5.09
N LEU A 80 9.98 4.24 3.79
CA LEU A 80 11.25 3.68 3.33
C LEU A 80 12.41 4.68 3.47
N PHE A 81 12.18 5.96 3.16
CA PHE A 81 13.23 6.98 3.13
C PHE A 81 13.30 7.85 4.40
N SER A 82 12.20 7.96 5.14
CA SER A 82 12.08 8.78 6.36
C SER A 82 11.36 8.04 7.50
N PRO A 83 11.82 6.84 7.91
CA PRO A 83 11.14 6.02 8.91
C PRO A 83 11.00 6.74 10.26
N ASP A 84 12.04 7.48 10.69
CA ASP A 84 12.01 8.21 11.96
C ASP A 84 10.94 9.30 11.98
N GLN A 85 10.82 10.10 10.90
CA GLN A 85 9.81 11.15 10.81
C GLN A 85 8.40 10.56 10.79
N TYR A 86 8.24 9.42 10.13
CA TYR A 86 6.99 8.70 10.09
C TYR A 86 6.57 8.22 11.49
N GLU A 87 7.46 7.52 12.20
CA GLU A 87 7.17 7.01 13.55
C GLU A 87 6.91 8.14 14.54
N GLN A 88 7.66 9.24 14.47
CA GLN A 88 7.41 10.42 15.31
C GLN A 88 6.03 11.03 15.05
N ALA A 89 5.57 11.06 13.79
CA ALA A 89 4.23 11.54 13.45
C ALA A 89 3.13 10.60 13.99
N VAL A 90 3.33 9.28 13.89
CA VAL A 90 2.40 8.27 14.42
C VAL A 90 2.30 8.37 15.95
N LEU A 91 3.43 8.40 16.66
CA LEU A 91 3.44 8.49 18.12
C LEU A 91 2.82 9.80 18.61
N LYS A 92 3.10 10.92 17.92
CA LYS A 92 2.43 12.20 18.19
C LYS A 92 0.92 12.12 17.96
N TYR A 93 0.46 11.37 16.97
CA TYR A 93 -0.96 11.22 16.72
C TYR A 93 -1.63 10.33 17.77
N MET A 94 -0.98 9.22 18.13
CA MET A 94 -1.43 8.33 19.21
C MET A 94 -1.61 9.08 20.53
N SER A 95 -0.66 9.94 20.91
CA SER A 95 -0.76 10.69 22.16
C SER A 95 -1.84 11.77 22.14
N ASN A 96 -2.03 12.46 21.01
CA ASN A 96 -3.01 13.54 20.89
C ASN A 96 -4.46 13.05 20.83
N GLU A 97 -4.72 11.97 20.09
CA GLU A 97 -6.08 11.46 19.85
C GLU A 97 -6.39 10.21 20.69
N ASN A 98 -5.42 9.72 21.46
CA ASN A 98 -5.53 8.56 22.36
C ASN A 98 -6.09 7.31 21.64
N VAL A 99 -5.50 7.03 20.48
CA VAL A 99 -5.86 5.89 19.61
C VAL A 99 -4.73 4.86 19.57
N GLY A 100 -5.08 3.61 19.27
CA GLY A 100 -4.10 2.54 19.10
C GLY A 100 -3.19 2.76 17.89
N ARG A 101 -2.02 2.12 17.89
CA ARG A 101 -0.99 2.29 16.87
C ARG A 101 -1.47 2.01 15.45
N MET A 102 -2.29 0.98 15.27
CA MET A 102 -2.82 0.61 13.95
C MET A 102 -3.71 1.71 13.35
N GLU A 103 -4.59 2.29 14.17
CA GLU A 103 -5.46 3.40 13.76
C GLU A 103 -4.64 4.69 13.52
N ALA A 104 -3.63 4.94 14.36
CA ALA A 104 -2.73 6.07 14.16
C ALA A 104 -1.92 5.98 12.87
N GLN A 105 -1.36 4.81 12.56
CA GLN A 105 -0.66 4.54 11.31
C GLN A 105 -1.57 4.75 10.09
N GLY A 106 -2.81 4.24 10.15
CA GLY A 106 -3.80 4.46 9.09
C GLY A 106 -4.12 5.94 8.88
N ASN A 107 -4.29 6.69 9.96
CA ASN A 107 -4.54 8.14 9.90
C ASN A 107 -3.34 8.92 9.35
N MET A 108 -2.12 8.56 9.74
CA MET A 108 -0.91 9.21 9.22
C MET A 108 -0.67 8.86 7.75
N ASP A 109 -0.92 7.63 7.34
CA ASP A 109 -0.84 7.23 5.93
C ASP A 109 -1.81 8.05 5.06
N ALA A 110 -3.06 8.23 5.52
CA ALA A 110 -4.06 9.07 4.85
C ALA A 110 -3.66 10.56 4.82
N TYR A 111 -3.08 11.07 5.92
CA TYR A 111 -2.56 12.44 5.98
C TYR A 111 -1.44 12.66 4.95
N PHE A 112 -0.50 11.71 4.84
CA PHE A 112 0.59 11.79 3.88
C PHE A 112 0.10 11.64 2.44
N GLU A 113 -0.93 10.85 2.20
CA GLU A 113 -1.56 10.75 0.88
C GLU A 113 -2.16 12.10 0.46
N ASN A 114 -3.12 12.61 1.24
CA ASN A 114 -3.80 13.88 0.97
C ASN A 114 -4.12 14.66 2.27
N PRO A 115 -3.29 15.64 2.65
CA PRO A 115 -3.46 16.36 3.92
C PRO A 115 -4.70 17.25 3.95
N ASN A 116 -5.14 17.76 2.79
CA ASN A 116 -6.32 18.63 2.69
C ASN A 116 -7.61 17.85 2.93
N ASP A 117 -7.73 16.68 2.29
CA ASP A 117 -8.87 15.79 2.47
C ASP A 117 -8.92 15.20 3.89
N TRP A 118 -7.75 14.79 4.41
CA TRP A 118 -7.64 14.33 5.79
C TRP A 118 -8.09 15.39 6.80
N ALA A 119 -7.64 16.64 6.64
CA ALA A 119 -8.01 17.73 7.55
C ALA A 119 -9.52 18.01 7.49
N TYR A 120 -10.10 18.00 6.29
CA TYR A 120 -11.55 18.12 6.13
C TYR A 120 -12.29 17.00 6.87
N GLN A 121 -11.92 15.75 6.64
CA GLN A 121 -12.54 14.59 7.30
C GLN A 121 -12.42 14.68 8.82
N LYS A 122 -11.27 15.10 9.37
CA LYS A 122 -11.12 15.31 10.82
C LYS A 122 -12.00 16.43 11.36
N THR A 123 -12.22 17.50 10.61
CA THR A 123 -13.18 18.53 11.04
C THR A 123 -14.63 18.03 11.01
N VAL A 124 -14.96 17.12 10.08
CA VAL A 124 -16.29 16.48 10.02
C VAL A 124 -16.46 15.49 11.18
N GLU A 125 -15.47 14.67 11.47
CA GLU A 125 -15.46 13.75 12.63
C GLU A 125 -15.63 14.51 13.95
N ARG A 126 -14.91 15.63 14.13
CA ARG A 126 -15.04 16.49 15.33
C ARG A 126 -16.41 17.15 15.46
N ARG A 127 -17.14 17.33 14.35
CA ARG A 127 -18.52 17.82 14.33
C ARG A 127 -19.55 16.70 14.55
N GLY A 128 -19.11 15.48 14.86
CA GLY A 128 -19.97 14.31 15.07
C GLY A 128 -20.38 13.60 13.77
N GLY A 129 -19.68 13.85 12.67
CA GLY A 129 -19.89 13.16 11.40
C GLY A 129 -19.34 11.72 11.39
N TYR A 130 -19.37 11.10 10.22
CA TYR A 130 -18.90 9.73 10.01
C TYR A 130 -17.41 9.58 10.34
N LYS A 131 -17.08 8.68 11.28
CA LYS A 131 -15.70 8.30 11.62
C LYS A 131 -15.22 7.22 10.65
N ARG A 132 -14.18 7.52 9.87
CA ARG A 132 -13.63 6.58 8.90
C ARG A 132 -12.57 5.70 9.57
N ASP A 133 -12.73 4.38 9.44
CA ASP A 133 -11.69 3.43 9.84
C ASP A 133 -10.64 3.31 8.73
N TRP A 134 -9.50 3.98 8.94
CA TRP A 134 -8.38 4.00 8.01
C TRP A 134 -7.49 2.76 8.11
N ALA A 135 -7.60 1.98 9.19
CA ALA A 135 -6.77 0.79 9.37
C ALA A 135 -7.22 -0.37 8.47
N THR A 136 -8.52 -0.44 8.18
CA THR A 136 -9.14 -1.54 7.43
C THR A 136 -9.59 -1.14 6.03
N ALA A 137 -9.55 0.16 5.71
CA ALA A 137 -9.97 0.68 4.41
C ALA A 137 -9.14 0.06 3.25
N ASN A 138 -9.84 -0.36 2.19
CA ASN A 138 -9.29 -0.84 0.91
C ASN A 138 -8.45 -2.14 0.93
N THR A 139 -8.48 -2.93 2.01
CA THR A 139 -7.87 -4.27 2.03
C THR A 139 -8.81 -5.39 1.56
N ASP A 140 -9.53 -5.23 0.45
CA ASP A 140 -10.18 -6.40 -0.18
C ASP A 140 -9.09 -7.24 -0.87
N PRO A 141 -8.80 -8.47 -0.39
CA PRO A 141 -7.75 -9.31 -0.96
C PRO A 141 -7.95 -9.56 -2.46
N LYS A 142 -9.21 -9.57 -2.92
CA LYS A 142 -9.54 -9.77 -4.34
C LYS A 142 -9.05 -8.61 -5.20
N GLN A 143 -9.23 -7.38 -4.74
CA GLN A 143 -8.82 -6.19 -5.47
C GLN A 143 -7.29 -6.09 -5.55
N VAL A 144 -6.60 -6.37 -4.44
CA VAL A 144 -5.13 -6.39 -4.37
C VAL A 144 -4.55 -7.47 -5.28
N THR A 145 -5.15 -8.66 -5.29
CA THR A 145 -4.70 -9.76 -6.15
C THR A 145 -4.88 -9.41 -7.62
N LEU A 146 -6.04 -8.86 -7.99
CA LEU A 146 -6.33 -8.49 -9.37
C LEU A 146 -5.41 -7.39 -9.89
N SER A 147 -5.17 -6.34 -9.08
CA SER A 147 -4.25 -5.26 -9.44
C SER A 147 -2.80 -5.74 -9.53
N GLY A 148 -2.38 -6.67 -8.65
CA GLY A 148 -1.08 -7.31 -8.71
C GLY A 148 -0.86 -8.12 -10.00
N ILE A 149 -1.85 -8.91 -10.42
CA ILE A 149 -1.78 -9.68 -11.67
C ILE A 149 -1.66 -8.73 -12.88
N TRP A 150 -2.49 -7.69 -12.94
CA TRP A 150 -2.44 -6.72 -14.04
C TRP A 150 -1.13 -5.93 -14.07
N ALA A 151 -0.64 -5.48 -12.91
CA ALA A 151 0.66 -4.83 -12.82
C ALA A 151 1.78 -5.75 -13.34
N GLY A 152 1.75 -7.05 -13.00
CA GLY A 152 2.69 -8.03 -13.52
C GLY A 152 2.64 -8.16 -15.05
N ILE A 153 1.45 -8.21 -15.64
CA ILE A 153 1.28 -8.26 -17.10
C ILE A 153 1.85 -7.01 -17.77
N VAL A 154 1.57 -5.82 -17.22
CA VAL A 154 2.07 -4.54 -17.76
C VAL A 154 3.59 -4.46 -17.66
N VAL A 155 4.16 -4.81 -16.51
CA VAL A 155 5.63 -4.82 -16.31
C VAL A 155 6.30 -5.80 -17.26
N TRP A 156 5.75 -7.00 -17.41
CA TRP A 156 6.26 -7.99 -18.36
C TRP A 156 6.21 -7.46 -19.80
N PHE A 157 5.08 -6.86 -20.21
CA PHE A 157 4.92 -6.27 -21.54
C PHE A 157 5.94 -5.15 -21.79
N PHE A 158 6.14 -4.24 -20.84
CA PHE A 158 7.15 -3.18 -20.96
C PHE A 158 8.57 -3.74 -21.01
N TYR A 159 8.87 -4.74 -20.19
CA TYR A 159 10.17 -5.41 -20.23
C TYR A 159 10.44 -6.06 -21.58
N THR A 160 9.47 -6.77 -22.15
CA THR A 160 9.61 -7.35 -23.50
C THR A 160 9.72 -6.28 -24.57
N LEU A 161 8.92 -5.20 -24.48
CA LEU A 161 8.93 -4.10 -25.43
C LEU A 161 10.28 -3.38 -25.46
N VAL A 162 10.85 -3.09 -24.28
CA VAL A 162 12.16 -2.46 -24.18
C VAL A 162 13.25 -3.38 -24.72
N ASN A 163 13.24 -4.66 -24.34
CA ASN A 163 14.25 -5.61 -24.84
C ASN A 163 14.14 -5.86 -26.35
N ASP A 164 12.93 -5.94 -26.88
CA ASP A 164 12.70 -6.13 -28.32
C ASP A 164 13.07 -4.86 -29.11
N SER A 165 12.86 -3.67 -28.54
CA SER A 165 13.33 -2.40 -29.08
C SER A 165 14.86 -2.33 -29.12
N LEU A 166 15.52 -2.68 -28.00
CA LEU A 166 16.99 -2.73 -27.92
C LEU A 166 17.59 -3.80 -28.85
N ALA A 167 16.88 -4.92 -29.07
CA ALA A 167 17.27 -5.96 -30.00
C ALA A 167 17.01 -5.61 -31.48
N GLY A 168 16.45 -4.42 -31.76
CA GLY A 168 16.15 -3.97 -33.12
C GLY A 168 15.07 -4.80 -33.82
N LYS A 169 14.21 -5.50 -33.07
CA LYS A 169 13.12 -6.30 -33.66
C LYS A 169 12.02 -5.43 -34.27
N TYR A 170 11.84 -4.22 -33.75
CA TYR A 170 10.91 -3.26 -34.32
C TYR A 170 11.65 -2.41 -35.35
N PRO A 171 11.24 -2.44 -36.63
CA PRO A 171 11.84 -1.59 -37.63
C PRO A 171 11.59 -0.14 -37.21
N THR A 172 12.67 0.64 -37.11
CA THR A 172 12.58 2.10 -37.21
C THR A 172 12.10 2.40 -38.63
N GLN A 173 10.79 2.40 -38.85
CA GLN A 173 10.24 2.96 -40.07
C GLN A 173 10.66 4.43 -40.05
N ASN A 174 11.51 4.81 -41.00
CA ASN A 174 11.86 6.20 -41.15
C ASN A 174 10.55 6.92 -41.50
N LEU A 175 10.25 8.02 -40.80
CA LEU A 175 9.07 8.84 -41.07
C LEU A 175 8.99 9.28 -42.55
N PHE A 176 10.14 9.29 -43.23
CA PHE A 176 10.30 9.59 -44.66
C PHE A 176 9.90 8.45 -45.61
N ASP A 177 9.71 7.22 -45.15
CA ASP A 177 9.26 6.11 -46.00
C ASP A 177 7.73 6.16 -46.27
N PHE A 178 7.00 7.09 -45.62
CA PHE A 178 5.57 7.32 -45.80
C PHE A 178 5.22 8.63 -46.53
N LEU A 179 6.21 9.44 -46.92
CA LEU A 179 6.03 10.69 -47.68
C LEU A 179 6.54 10.51 -49.11
#